data_AF-A0A139D1L5-F1
#
_entry.id   AF-A0A139D1L5-F1
#
_cell.length_a   1.000
_cell.length_b   1.000
_cell.length_c   1.000
_cell.angle_alpha   90.00
_cell.angle_beta   90.00
_cell.angle_gamma   90.00
#
_symmetry.space_group_name_H-M   'P 1'
#
loop_
_entity.id
_entity.type
_entity.pdbx_description
1 polymer ?
#
loop_
_entity_poly.entity_id
_entity_poly.type
_entity_poly.pdbx_seq_one_letter_code
_entity_poly.pdbx_strand_id
1 'polypeptide(L)'
;MDERRTGERKTGGLNIMPKLRINPLATEDLIEIRDYITKELESPAAAIKVVSKIIESYEKLKEFPMMGADLSVKVNIKTDFRYLVSGNYIIFYRTDDEYVSIYCILYAGRDYLRILFPNEINLSYEDE
;
A
#
# COMPACT_ATOMS: atom_id res chain seq x y z
N MET A 1 -44.46 -20.74 -26.00
CA MET A 1 -44.86 -20.45 -24.61
C MET A 1 -43.88 -21.17 -23.70
N ASP A 2 -42.86 -20.47 -23.21
CA ASP A 2 -42.52 -20.39 -21.78
C ASP A 2 -41.42 -19.34 -21.67
N GLU A 3 -41.81 -18.16 -21.20
CA GLU A 3 -40.92 -17.05 -20.88
C GLU A 3 -40.27 -17.36 -19.52
N ARG A 4 -38.96 -17.56 -19.50
CA ARG A 4 -38.19 -17.40 -18.25
C ARG A 4 -37.16 -16.31 -18.43
N ARG A 5 -37.63 -15.09 -18.16
CA ARG A 5 -36.80 -13.97 -17.73
C ARG A 5 -36.17 -14.30 -16.38
N THR A 6 -34.91 -13.92 -16.23
CA THR A 6 -34.41 -12.93 -15.25
C THR A 6 -33.12 -13.42 -14.60
N GLY A 7 -32.06 -12.70 -14.95
CA GLY A 7 -30.76 -12.75 -14.29
C GLY A 7 -29.77 -11.78 -14.95
N GLU A 8 -30.27 -10.67 -15.53
CA GLU A 8 -29.42 -9.57 -15.96
C GLU A 8 -28.80 -8.96 -14.71
N ARG A 9 -27.48 -9.16 -14.51
CA ARG A 9 -26.74 -8.33 -13.55
C ARG A 9 -26.66 -6.93 -14.14
N LYS A 10 -27.61 -6.09 -13.77
CA LYS A 10 -27.48 -4.64 -13.88
C LYS A 10 -26.45 -4.17 -12.84
N THR A 11 -25.26 -3.84 -13.30
CA THR A 11 -24.46 -2.77 -12.68
C THR A 11 -24.33 -1.64 -13.69
N GLY A 12 -25.46 -0.95 -13.87
CA GLY A 12 -25.45 0.46 -14.24
C GLY A 12 -25.14 1.26 -12.98
N GLY A 13 -23.87 1.44 -12.70
CA GLY A 13 -23.32 2.31 -11.67
C GLY A 13 -21.93 2.70 -12.17
N LEU A 14 -21.64 3.99 -12.23
CA LEU A 14 -20.40 4.55 -12.76
C LEU A 14 -19.20 3.72 -12.26
N ASN A 15 -18.38 3.18 -13.16
CA ASN A 15 -17.09 2.58 -12.81
C ASN A 15 -16.17 3.69 -12.29
N ILE A 16 -16.40 4.13 -11.06
CA ILE A 16 -15.57 5.13 -10.39
C ILE A 16 -14.32 4.42 -9.94
N MET A 17 -13.25 4.62 -10.71
CA MET A 17 -11.89 4.32 -10.25
C MET A 17 -11.72 4.95 -8.87
N PRO A 18 -11.30 4.18 -7.84
CA PRO A 18 -11.10 4.75 -6.52
C PRO A 18 -10.06 5.87 -6.57
N LYS A 19 -10.24 6.85 -5.71
CA LYS A 19 -9.32 7.98 -5.58
C LYS A 19 -8.16 7.59 -4.67
N LEU A 20 -6.99 8.16 -4.91
CA LEU A 20 -5.87 8.01 -3.98
C LEU A 20 -6.02 8.97 -2.79
N ARG A 21 -5.78 8.45 -1.59
CA ARG A 21 -5.53 9.22 -0.38
C ARG A 21 -4.13 8.88 0.11
N ILE A 22 -3.31 9.89 0.30
CA ILE A 22 -1.94 9.70 0.81
C ILE A 22 -1.93 10.12 2.27
N ASN A 23 -1.64 9.16 3.15
CA ASN A 23 -1.44 9.47 4.56
C ASN A 23 -0.21 10.40 4.70
N PRO A 24 -0.25 11.43 5.56
CA PRO A 24 0.93 12.25 5.86
C PRO A 24 2.19 11.44 6.17
N LEU A 25 2.06 10.28 6.82
CA LEU A 25 3.18 9.36 7.08
C LEU A 25 3.84 8.88 5.79
N ALA A 26 3.06 8.47 4.79
CA ALA A 26 3.58 8.06 3.48
C ALA A 26 4.26 9.21 2.73
N THR A 27 3.79 10.45 2.92
CA THR A 27 4.46 11.64 2.36
C THR A 27 5.82 11.86 3.03
N GLU A 28 5.89 11.73 4.36
CA GLU A 28 7.14 11.83 5.11
C GLU A 28 8.12 10.73 4.69
N ASP A 29 7.65 9.49 4.55
CA ASP A 29 8.46 8.37 4.07
C ASP A 29 9.11 8.70 2.71
N LEU A 30 8.37 9.27 1.75
CA LEU A 30 8.92 9.68 0.45
C LEU A 30 9.98 10.78 0.58
N ILE A 31 9.78 11.73 1.50
CA ILE A 31 10.74 12.79 1.80
C ILE A 31 12.02 12.20 2.41
N GLU A 32 11.90 11.32 3.40
CA GLU A 32 13.02 10.64 4.03
C GLU A 32 13.81 9.79 3.03
N ILE A 33 13.10 9.03 2.17
CA ILE A 33 13.73 8.23 1.11
C ILE A 33 14.53 9.12 0.16
N ARG A 34 13.92 10.21 -0.31
CA ARG A 34 14.60 11.18 -1.19
C ARG A 34 15.83 11.75 -0.50
N ASP A 35 15.69 12.21 0.73
CA ASP A 35 16.73 12.91 1.47
C ASP A 35 17.89 11.98 1.81
N TYR A 36 17.62 10.76 2.24
CA TYR A 36 18.64 9.74 2.47
C TYR A 36 19.46 9.49 1.20
N ILE A 37 18.81 9.22 0.06
CA ILE A 37 19.53 8.91 -1.19
C ILE A 37 20.29 10.15 -1.71
N THR A 38 19.71 11.34 -1.56
CA THR A 38 20.31 12.59 -2.05
C THR A 38 21.50 13.01 -1.20
N LYS A 39 21.37 12.97 0.13
CA LYS A 39 22.30 13.57 1.09
C LYS A 39 23.30 12.56 1.62
N GLU A 40 22.84 11.37 2.00
CA GLU A 40 23.70 10.34 2.62
C GLU A 40 24.40 9.46 1.58
N LEU A 41 23.72 9.19 0.45
CA LEU A 41 24.31 8.43 -0.67
C LEU A 41 24.83 9.32 -1.81
N GLU A 42 24.77 10.64 -1.64
CA GLU A 42 25.24 11.65 -2.60
C GLU A 42 24.72 11.41 -4.03
N SER A 43 23.49 10.90 -4.18
CA SER A 43 22.94 10.49 -5.48
C SER A 43 21.57 11.11 -5.79
N PRO A 44 21.50 12.44 -6.09
CA PRO A 44 20.24 13.12 -6.37
C PRO A 44 19.45 12.51 -7.55
N ALA A 45 20.14 12.07 -8.61
CA ALA A 45 19.50 11.44 -9.76
C ALA A 45 18.86 10.09 -9.40
N ALA A 46 19.50 9.31 -8.51
CA ALA A 46 18.92 8.07 -8.02
C ALA A 46 17.71 8.33 -7.12
N ALA A 47 17.75 9.37 -6.29
CA ALA A 47 16.63 9.76 -5.43
C ALA A 47 15.37 10.05 -6.26
N ILE A 48 15.50 10.86 -7.32
CA ILE A 48 14.39 11.16 -8.24
C ILE A 48 13.85 9.86 -8.84
N LYS A 49 14.72 9.00 -9.38
CA LYS A 49 14.31 7.75 -10.02
C LYS A 49 13.56 6.81 -9.07
N VAL A 50 14.03 6.69 -7.82
CA VAL A 50 13.40 5.84 -6.81
C VAL A 50 12.03 6.38 -6.41
N VAL A 51 11.95 7.67 -6.08
CA VAL A 51 10.68 8.32 -5.69
C VAL A 51 9.66 8.25 -6.82
N SER A 52 10.04 8.61 -8.06
CA SER A 52 9.15 8.51 -9.22
C SER A 52 8.63 7.09 -9.42
N LYS A 53 9.48 6.07 -9.29
CA LYS A 53 9.07 4.67 -9.43
C LYS A 53 8.05 4.25 -8.36
N ILE A 54 8.23 4.70 -7.11
CA ILE A 54 7.28 4.42 -6.02
C ILE A 54 5.93 5.07 -6.32
N ILE A 55 5.94 6.35 -6.73
CA ILE A 55 4.73 7.10 -7.10
C ILE A 55 3.99 6.42 -8.25
N GLU A 56 4.69 6.12 -9.34
CA GLU A 56 4.15 5.38 -10.49
C GLU A 56 3.57 4.01 -10.10
N SER A 57 4.12 3.38 -9.07
CA SER A 57 3.65 2.07 -8.59
C SER A 57 2.31 2.20 -7.88
N TYR A 58 2.15 3.15 -6.95
CA TYR A 58 0.88 3.31 -6.26
C TYR A 58 -0.18 4.01 -7.11
N GLU A 59 0.21 4.82 -8.10
CA GLU A 59 -0.73 5.46 -9.05
C GLU A 59 -1.57 4.42 -9.81
N LYS A 60 -0.98 3.25 -10.13
CA LYS A 60 -1.68 2.11 -10.75
C LYS A 60 -2.78 1.51 -9.89
N LEU A 61 -2.77 1.76 -8.57
CA LEU A 61 -3.79 1.24 -7.67
C LEU A 61 -5.17 1.88 -7.91
N LYS A 62 -5.25 3.04 -8.56
CA LYS A 62 -6.55 3.60 -9.00
C LYS A 62 -7.26 2.70 -10.00
N GLU A 63 -6.50 2.01 -10.84
CA GLU A 63 -7.03 1.09 -11.85
C GLU A 63 -7.09 -0.34 -11.34
N PHE A 64 -6.10 -0.74 -10.53
CA PHE A 64 -5.98 -2.11 -10.01
C PHE A 64 -5.80 -2.14 -8.49
N PRO A 65 -6.82 -1.77 -7.68
CA PRO A 65 -6.70 -1.70 -6.22
C PRO A 65 -6.30 -3.03 -5.58
N MET A 66 -6.62 -4.16 -6.23
CA MET A 66 -6.38 -5.50 -5.72
C MET A 66 -5.03 -6.10 -6.17
N MET A 67 -4.21 -5.38 -6.97
CA MET A 67 -2.95 -5.93 -7.49
C MET A 67 -1.88 -6.17 -6.42
N GLY A 68 -1.93 -5.43 -5.31
CA GLY A 68 -1.09 -5.70 -4.16
C GLY A 68 -1.51 -6.99 -3.45
N ALA A 69 -0.55 -7.66 -2.83
CA ALA A 69 -0.81 -8.88 -2.08
C ALA A 69 -1.48 -8.56 -0.74
N ASP A 70 -2.37 -9.46 -0.32
CA ASP A 70 -3.01 -9.40 0.99
C ASP A 70 -1.97 -9.73 2.09
N LEU A 71 -1.77 -8.79 3.03
CA LEU A 71 -0.79 -8.98 4.09
C LEU A 71 -1.23 -10.06 5.08
N SER A 72 -2.53 -10.20 5.32
CA SER A 72 -3.09 -11.16 6.29
C SER A 72 -2.76 -12.61 5.97
N VAL A 73 -2.53 -12.93 4.69
CA VAL A 73 -2.11 -14.28 4.25
C VAL A 73 -0.67 -14.59 4.65
N LYS A 74 0.13 -13.57 4.94
CA LYS A 74 1.56 -13.70 5.25
C LYS A 74 1.89 -13.57 6.73
N VAL A 75 0.96 -13.08 7.55
CA VAL A 75 1.21 -12.72 8.94
C VAL A 75 0.09 -13.25 9.82
N ASN A 76 0.39 -13.66 11.05
CA ASN A 76 -0.63 -14.14 11.99
C ASN A 76 -1.35 -13.00 12.73
N ILE A 77 -1.46 -11.83 12.11
CA ILE A 77 -2.08 -10.62 12.66
C ILE A 77 -3.26 -10.29 11.76
N LYS A 78 -4.45 -10.10 12.37
CA LYS A 78 -5.63 -9.70 11.63
C LYS A 78 -5.45 -8.28 11.10
N THR A 79 -5.40 -8.13 9.78
CA THR A 79 -5.23 -6.84 9.13
C THR A 79 -5.94 -6.80 7.78
N ASP A 80 -6.34 -5.61 7.36
CA ASP A 80 -6.88 -5.29 6.05
C ASP A 80 -5.80 -4.68 5.11
N PHE A 81 -4.55 -4.64 5.56
CA PHE A 81 -3.46 -4.12 4.75
C PHE A 81 -3.19 -5.00 3.53
N ARG A 82 -2.98 -4.32 2.42
CA ARG A 82 -2.35 -4.87 1.23
C ARG A 82 -0.98 -4.23 1.06
N TYR A 83 -0.11 -4.90 0.31
CA TYR A 83 1.21 -4.35 0.03
C TYR A 83 1.62 -4.56 -1.43
N LEU A 84 2.38 -3.59 -1.95
CA LEU A 84 2.96 -3.61 -3.29
C LEU A 84 4.47 -3.36 -3.19
N VAL A 85 5.28 -4.21 -3.83
CA VAL A 85 6.74 -4.04 -3.87
C VAL A 85 7.12 -3.12 -5.03
N SER A 86 7.90 -2.08 -4.75
CA SER A 86 8.46 -1.16 -5.74
C SER A 86 9.97 -1.01 -5.55
N GLY A 87 10.75 -1.78 -6.32
CA GLY A 87 12.20 -1.85 -6.11
C GLY A 87 12.51 -2.39 -4.71
N ASN A 88 13.28 -1.63 -3.93
CA ASN A 88 13.65 -2.01 -2.56
C ASN A 88 12.67 -1.49 -1.50
N TYR A 89 11.50 -0.99 -1.90
CA TYR A 89 10.50 -0.42 -1.00
C TYR A 89 9.19 -1.19 -1.09
N ILE A 90 8.44 -1.17 0.00
CA ILE A 90 7.12 -1.78 0.15
C ILE A 90 6.13 -0.68 0.45
N ILE A 91 5.09 -0.59 -0.38
CA ILE A 91 3.99 0.35 -0.23
C ILE A 91 2.87 -0.38 0.48
N PHE A 92 2.54 0.02 1.71
CA PHE A 92 1.41 -0.52 2.46
C PHE A 92 0.19 0.35 2.24
N TYR A 93 -0.94 -0.27 1.92
CA TYR A 93 -2.17 0.45 1.60
C TYR A 93 -3.42 -0.33 2.01
N ARG A 94 -4.54 0.38 2.05
CA ARG A 94 -5.89 -0.17 2.21
C ARG A 94 -6.75 0.27 1.04
N THR A 95 -7.79 -0.48 0.73
CA THR A 95 -8.77 -0.11 -0.29
C THR A 95 -10.19 -0.30 0.22
N ASP A 96 -11.06 0.65 -0.09
CA ASP A 96 -12.51 0.55 0.03
C ASP A 96 -13.16 0.90 -1.32
N ASP A 97 -14.49 1.05 -1.35
CA ASP A 97 -15.25 1.31 -2.59
C ASP A 97 -14.94 2.69 -3.20
N GLU A 98 -14.42 3.65 -2.44
CA GLU A 98 -14.18 5.03 -2.89
C GLU A 98 -12.68 5.35 -2.97
N TYR A 99 -11.84 4.75 -2.11
CA TYR A 99 -10.45 5.12 -1.94
C TYR A 99 -9.48 3.96 -1.90
N VAL A 100 -8.30 4.22 -2.48
CA VAL A 100 -7.06 3.55 -2.12
C VAL A 100 -6.27 4.48 -1.21
N SER A 101 -6.08 4.06 0.04
CA SER A 101 -5.36 4.82 1.06
C SER A 101 -3.94 4.29 1.23
N ILE A 102 -2.94 5.05 0.76
CA ILE A 102 -1.52 4.74 0.97
C ILE A 102 -1.17 5.08 2.41
N TYR A 103 -0.83 4.06 3.21
CA TYR A 103 -0.63 4.19 4.64
C TYR A 103 0.80 4.59 4.99
N CYS A 104 1.79 3.84 4.50
CA CYS A 104 3.22 4.12 4.66
C CYS A 104 4.04 3.42 3.57
N ILE A 105 5.29 3.83 3.41
CA ILE A 105 6.25 3.30 2.43
C ILE A 105 7.56 2.97 3.14
N LEU A 106 7.88 1.69 3.24
CA LEU A 106 9.01 1.22 4.03
C LEU A 106 10.07 0.56 3.17
N TYR A 107 11.34 0.72 3.55
CA TYR A 107 12.42 -0.08 2.97
C TYR A 107 12.20 -1.57 3.28
N ALA A 108 12.28 -2.43 2.26
CA ALA A 108 11.94 -3.84 2.36
C ALA A 108 12.81 -4.64 3.34
N GLY A 109 14.01 -4.13 3.67
CA GLY A 109 14.89 -4.73 4.68
C GLY A 109 14.58 -4.34 6.12
N ARG A 110 13.59 -3.48 6.38
CA ARG A 110 13.15 -3.14 7.75
C ARG A 110 12.16 -4.18 8.28
N ASP A 111 12.13 -4.34 9.60
CA ASP A 111 11.08 -5.10 10.28
C ASP A 111 9.76 -4.29 10.26
N TYR A 112 9.06 -4.41 9.13
CA TYR A 112 7.80 -3.69 8.92
C TYR A 112 6.68 -4.19 9.83
N LEU A 113 6.76 -5.38 10.42
CA LEU A 113 5.74 -5.87 11.34
C LEU A 113 5.75 -5.09 12.64
N ARG A 114 6.94 -4.80 13.19
CA ARG A 114 7.08 -3.94 14.37
C ARG A 114 6.61 -2.51 14.11
N ILE A 115 6.80 -2.01 12.89
CA ILE A 115 6.37 -0.65 12.50
C ILE A 115 4.85 -0.58 12.34
N LEU A 116 4.24 -1.58 11.68
CA LEU A 116 2.80 -1.60 11.40
C LEU A 116 1.95 -2.02 12.60
N PHE A 117 2.47 -2.91 13.45
CA PHE A 117 1.75 -3.53 14.56
C PHE A 117 2.55 -3.52 15.86
N PRO A 118 2.96 -2.34 16.35
CA PRO A 118 3.81 -2.26 17.54
C PRO A 118 3.19 -2.94 18.77
N ASN A 119 1.87 -2.83 18.95
CA ASN A 119 1.17 -3.40 20.10
C ASN A 119 0.98 -4.92 20.02
N GLU A 120 0.96 -5.51 18.83
CA GLU A 120 0.75 -6.97 18.65
C GLU A 120 2.07 -7.74 18.81
N ILE A 121 3.21 -7.10 18.51
CA ILE A 121 4.52 -7.73 18.60
C ILE A 121 5.13 -7.59 20.01
N ASN A 122 4.81 -6.50 20.73
CA ASN A 122 5.36 -6.23 22.06
C ASN A 122 4.76 -7.10 23.19
N LEU A 123 3.66 -7.82 22.94
CA LEU A 123 3.04 -8.74 23.92
C LEU A 123 3.78 -10.08 24.08
N SER A 124 4.94 -10.26 23.44
CA SER A 124 5.72 -11.51 23.50
C SER A 124 6.93 -11.46 24.44
N TYR A 125 7.14 -10.35 25.17
CA TYR A 125 8.33 -10.13 26.01
C TYR A 125 8.02 -9.58 27.42
N GLU A 126 6.78 -9.66 27.91
CA GLU A 126 6.42 -9.23 29.28
C GLU A 126 5.80 -10.36 30.14
N ASP A 127 6.28 -11.59 29.98
CA ASP A 127 6.00 -12.68 30.93
C ASP A 127 7.32 -13.37 31.32
N GLU A 128 8.13 -12.72 32.17
CA GLU A 128 9.10 -13.36 33.07
C GLU A 128 9.33 -12.51 34.33
#